data_AF-A0A9E0ED58-F1
#
_entry.id   AF-A0A9E0ED58-F1
#
_cell.length_a   1.000
_cell.length_b   1.000
_cell.length_c   1.000
_cell.angle_alpha   90.00
_cell.angle_beta   90.00
_cell.angle_gamma   90.00
#
_symmetry.space_group_name_H-M   'P 1'
#
loop_
_entity.id
_entity.type
_entity.pdbx_description
1 polymer ?
#
loop_
_entity_poly.entity_id
_entity_poly.type
_entity_poly.pdbx_seq_one_letter_code
_entity_poly.pdbx_strand_id
1 'polypeptide(L)'
;MSRRDSRRKYKKRGKRKNQIFLVMMTILACTVAIVLTVKMNNKNVSKGVAVGAEYTAIKSDGNVTEEQLSVSEETVNDLPDVYRIECYESLNQNPELPTGCEITSLTSVLNYYGCNVDKTTMSDEYLKKGNGSFYEMFLGNPRDNTSYGCMSQPIVNAANKYFKVNNMSAVAKN
;
A
#
# COMPACT_ATOMS: atom_id res chain seq x y z
N MET A 1 -5.71 -21.05 66.10
CA MET A 1 -6.37 -21.14 64.76
C MET A 1 -6.70 -22.61 64.47
N SER A 2 -7.98 -22.96 64.33
CA SER A 2 -8.47 -24.35 64.32
C SER A 2 -8.08 -25.12 63.05
N ARG A 3 -7.73 -26.41 63.16
CA ARG A 3 -7.41 -27.32 62.02
C ARG A 3 -8.50 -27.33 60.92
N ARG A 4 -9.75 -26.98 61.25
CA ARG A 4 -10.86 -26.85 60.29
C ARG A 4 -10.73 -25.63 59.36
N ASP A 5 -10.15 -24.53 59.83
CA ASP A 5 -9.97 -23.31 59.03
C ASP A 5 -8.89 -23.47 57.95
N SER A 6 -7.80 -24.16 58.28
CA SER A 6 -6.69 -24.41 57.34
C SER A 6 -7.13 -25.26 56.15
N ARG A 7 -7.97 -26.29 56.37
CA ARG A 7 -8.53 -27.12 55.28
C ARG A 7 -9.49 -26.33 54.38
N ARG A 8 -10.32 -25.45 54.94
CA ARG A 8 -11.22 -24.57 54.18
C ARG A 8 -10.44 -23.58 53.31
N LYS A 9 -9.37 -22.97 53.85
CA LYS A 9 -8.47 -22.08 53.08
C LYS A 9 -7.75 -22.83 51.95
N TYR A 10 -7.25 -24.04 52.19
CA TYR A 10 -6.59 -24.87 51.17
C TYR A 10 -7.54 -25.24 50.03
N LYS A 11 -8.74 -25.75 50.34
CA LYS A 11 -9.77 -26.10 49.33
C LYS A 11 -10.21 -24.88 48.49
N LYS A 12 -10.34 -23.70 49.12
CA LYS A 12 -10.71 -22.44 48.46
C LYS A 12 -9.57 -21.85 47.61
N ARG A 13 -8.30 -22.16 47.93
CA ARG A 13 -7.11 -21.77 47.16
C ARG A 13 -6.90 -22.71 45.96
N GLY A 14 -7.11 -24.01 46.11
CA GLY A 14 -7.12 -24.98 45.02
C GLY A 14 -8.24 -24.72 44.00
N LYS A 15 -9.47 -24.47 44.47
CA LYS A 15 -10.60 -24.12 43.59
C LYS A 15 -10.34 -22.83 42.78
N ARG A 16 -9.68 -21.83 43.38
CA ARG A 16 -9.28 -20.59 42.68
C ARG A 16 -8.18 -20.82 41.65
N LYS A 17 -7.17 -21.65 41.95
CA LYS A 17 -6.12 -22.01 40.99
C LYS A 17 -6.68 -22.77 39.78
N ASN A 18 -7.59 -23.72 40.00
CA ASN A 18 -8.24 -24.46 38.91
C ASN A 18 -9.15 -23.55 38.07
N GLN A 19 -9.84 -22.60 38.69
CA GLN A 19 -10.63 -21.59 37.98
C GLN A 19 -9.77 -20.66 37.13
N ILE A 20 -8.62 -20.20 37.64
CA ILE A 20 -7.69 -19.38 36.86
C ILE A 20 -7.13 -20.18 35.67
N PHE A 21 -6.76 -21.44 35.88
CA PHE A 21 -6.26 -22.30 34.81
C PHE A 21 -7.31 -22.55 33.71
N LEU A 22 -8.56 -22.79 34.10
CA LEU A 22 -9.68 -22.93 33.16
C LEU A 22 -9.91 -21.65 32.36
N VAL A 23 -9.88 -20.47 32.99
CA VAL A 23 -10.04 -19.17 32.30
C VAL A 23 -8.90 -18.93 31.31
N MET A 24 -7.65 -19.20 31.69
CA MET A 24 -6.49 -19.04 30.79
C MET A 24 -6.57 -19.98 29.58
N MET A 25 -7.02 -21.22 29.76
CA MET A 25 -7.23 -22.16 28.66
C MET A 25 -8.37 -21.72 27.73
N THR A 26 -9.46 -21.17 28.26
CA THR A 26 -10.55 -20.64 27.44
C THR A 26 -10.13 -19.42 26.62
N ILE A 27 -9.31 -18.52 27.18
CA ILE A 27 -8.80 -17.35 26.45
C ILE A 27 -7.90 -17.79 25.30
N LEU A 28 -7.00 -18.74 25.55
CA LEU A 28 -6.10 -19.27 24.51
C LEU A 28 -6.86 -19.97 23.37
N ALA A 29 -7.91 -20.72 23.69
CA ALA A 29 -8.76 -21.35 22.67
C ALA A 29 -9.52 -20.31 21.83
N CYS A 30 -10.07 -19.27 22.47
CA CYS A 30 -10.78 -18.20 21.78
C CYS A 30 -9.87 -17.41 20.83
N THR A 31 -8.63 -17.10 21.22
CA THR A 31 -7.70 -16.34 20.35
C THR A 31 -7.30 -17.14 19.11
N VAL A 32 -7.04 -18.45 19.25
CA VAL A 32 -6.73 -19.32 18.13
C VAL A 32 -7.91 -19.44 17.15
N ALA A 33 -9.14 -19.57 17.68
CA ALA A 33 -10.35 -19.63 16.85
C ALA A 33 -10.56 -18.33 16.05
N ILE A 34 -10.33 -17.16 16.66
CA ILE A 34 -10.45 -15.85 15.99
C ILE A 34 -9.41 -15.71 14.87
N VAL A 35 -8.16 -16.11 15.10
CA VAL A 35 -7.10 -16.04 14.06
C VAL A 35 -7.42 -16.95 12.87
N LEU A 36 -7.94 -18.15 13.13
CA LEU A 36 -8.31 -19.09 12.07
C LEU A 36 -9.51 -18.59 11.26
N THR A 37 -10.54 -18.03 11.89
CA THR A 37 -11.70 -17.47 11.17
C THR A 37 -11.32 -16.27 10.31
N VAL A 38 -10.47 -15.35 10.79
CA VAL A 38 -9.96 -14.21 10.00
C VAL A 38 -9.15 -14.70 8.79
N LYS A 39 -8.32 -15.74 8.95
CA LYS A 39 -7.51 -16.30 7.86
C LYS A 39 -8.37 -17.01 6.78
N MET A 40 -9.54 -17.54 7.15
CA MET A 40 -10.49 -18.13 6.19
C MET A 40 -11.30 -17.08 5.43
N ASN A 41 -11.57 -15.92 6.02
CA ASN A 41 -12.35 -14.84 5.39
C ASN A 41 -11.52 -13.94 4.44
N ASN A 42 -10.19 -13.92 4.55
CA ASN A 42 -9.31 -13.12 3.68
C ASN A 42 -9.06 -13.76 2.29
N LYS A 43 -9.83 -14.79 1.90
CA LYS A 43 -9.68 -15.49 0.59
C LYS A 43 -10.69 -15.06 -0.47
N ASN A 44 -11.64 -14.16 -0.16
CA ASN A 44 -12.70 -13.75 -1.07
C ASN A 44 -12.62 -12.27 -1.48
N VAL A 45 -11.41 -11.73 -1.68
CA VAL A 45 -11.26 -10.46 -2.38
C VAL A 45 -11.41 -10.73 -3.87
N SER A 46 -12.55 -10.28 -4.41
CA SER A 46 -12.88 -10.35 -5.83
C SER A 46 -11.77 -9.73 -6.68
N LYS A 47 -11.33 -10.45 -7.71
CA LYS A 47 -10.33 -9.99 -8.67
C LYS A 47 -10.91 -8.80 -9.45
N GLY A 48 -10.33 -7.61 -9.26
CA GLY A 48 -10.60 -6.47 -10.12
C GLY A 48 -10.10 -6.75 -11.54
N VAL A 49 -10.96 -6.55 -12.53
CA VAL A 49 -10.63 -6.61 -13.95
C VAL A 49 -9.71 -5.43 -14.27
N ALA A 50 -8.46 -5.72 -14.67
CA ALA A 50 -7.57 -4.72 -15.26
C ALA A 50 -7.90 -4.62 -16.75
N VAL A 51 -8.61 -3.57 -17.15
CA VAL A 51 -8.71 -3.17 -18.56
C VAL A 51 -7.50 -2.30 -18.85
N GLY A 52 -6.50 -2.85 -19.53
CA GLY A 52 -5.41 -2.07 -20.10
C GLY A 52 -5.92 -1.32 -21.32
N ALA A 53 -6.19 -0.02 -21.16
CA ALA A 53 -6.27 0.88 -22.30
C ALA A 53 -4.91 1.54 -22.46
N GLU A 54 -4.18 1.21 -23.53
CA GLU A 54 -3.09 2.05 -24.00
C GLU A 54 -3.69 3.38 -24.46
N TYR A 55 -3.33 4.47 -23.78
CA TYR A 55 -3.64 5.81 -24.23
C TYR A 55 -2.49 6.29 -25.11
N THR A 56 -2.69 6.31 -26.41
CA THR A 56 -1.89 7.18 -27.27
C THR A 56 -2.46 8.58 -27.14
N ALA A 57 -1.64 9.51 -26.62
CA ALA A 57 -2.03 10.91 -26.51
C ALA A 57 -2.23 11.51 -27.91
N ILE A 58 -3.49 11.63 -28.34
CA ILE A 58 -3.83 12.46 -29.51
C ILE A 58 -3.85 13.92 -29.04
N LYS A 59 -2.91 14.73 -29.55
CA LYS A 59 -3.03 16.19 -29.47
C LYS A 59 -4.24 16.58 -30.33
N SER A 60 -5.19 17.30 -29.74
CA SER A 60 -6.37 17.78 -30.46
C SER A 60 -6.05 19.11 -31.14
N ASP A 61 -5.57 19.04 -32.37
CA ASP A 61 -5.75 20.07 -33.38
C ASP A 61 -6.97 19.67 -34.22
N GLY A 62 -8.08 20.37 -33.99
CA GLY A 62 -9.41 19.99 -34.45
C GLY A 62 -9.60 19.96 -35.96
N ASN A 63 -9.24 18.84 -36.59
CA ASN A 63 -9.77 18.46 -37.89
C ASN A 63 -9.88 16.93 -37.98
N VAL A 64 -11.13 16.44 -37.96
CA VAL A 64 -11.45 15.00 -38.05
C VAL A 64 -11.32 14.56 -39.50
N THR A 65 -10.36 13.67 -39.76
CA THR A 65 -10.40 12.77 -40.92
C THR A 65 -10.24 11.35 -40.38
N GLU A 66 -11.31 10.56 -40.51
CA GLU A 66 -11.39 9.15 -40.15
C GLU A 66 -10.45 8.33 -41.05
N GLU A 67 -9.20 8.13 -40.61
CA GLU A 67 -8.33 7.11 -41.21
C GLU A 67 -8.53 5.81 -40.43
N GLN A 68 -9.24 4.87 -41.06
CA GLN A 68 -9.60 3.59 -40.47
C GLN A 68 -8.34 2.71 -40.37
N LEU A 69 -7.74 2.66 -39.18
CA LEU A 69 -6.59 1.81 -38.89
C LEU A 69 -7.03 0.34 -38.79
N SER A 70 -6.62 -0.49 -39.75
CA SER A 70 -6.86 -1.94 -39.73
C SER A 70 -5.96 -2.61 -38.69
N VAL A 71 -6.50 -2.84 -37.50
CA VAL A 71 -5.86 -3.68 -36.48
C VAL A 71 -6.06 -5.14 -36.88
N SER A 72 -4.98 -5.82 -37.25
CA SER A 72 -4.96 -7.27 -37.34
C SER A 72 -4.89 -7.83 -35.92
N GLU A 73 -5.95 -8.50 -35.47
CA GLU A 73 -5.99 -9.24 -34.20
C GLU A 73 -5.04 -10.45 -34.28
N GLU A 74 -3.85 -10.32 -33.71
CA GLU A 74 -3.00 -11.48 -33.44
C GLU A 74 -3.44 -12.10 -32.10
N THR A 75 -4.04 -13.29 -32.16
CA THR A 75 -4.48 -14.02 -30.97
C THR A 75 -3.27 -14.61 -30.26
N VAL A 76 -2.69 -13.87 -29.32
CA VAL A 76 -1.60 -14.38 -28.47
C VAL A 76 -2.18 -15.32 -27.41
N ASN A 77 -2.29 -16.60 -27.77
CA ASN A 77 -2.87 -17.66 -26.92
C ASN A 77 -1.96 -18.16 -25.78
N ASP A 78 -0.83 -17.50 -25.51
CA ASP A 78 0.23 -18.05 -24.65
C ASP A 78 0.79 -17.06 -23.60
N LEU A 79 -0.06 -16.16 -23.08
CA LEU A 79 0.32 -15.37 -21.90
C LEU A 79 0.11 -16.20 -20.61
N PRO A 80 1.03 -16.14 -19.65
CA PRO A 80 0.84 -16.77 -18.36
C PRO A 80 -0.33 -16.15 -17.60
N ASP A 81 -1.05 -16.95 -16.81
CA ASP A 81 -2.15 -16.51 -15.95
C ASP A 81 -1.74 -15.40 -14.95
N VAL A 82 -0.44 -15.27 -14.66
CA VAL A 82 0.11 -14.31 -13.70
C VAL A 82 1.44 -13.76 -14.22
N TYR A 83 1.58 -12.44 -14.20
CA TYR A 83 2.84 -11.74 -14.36
C TYR A 83 3.18 -10.97 -13.08
N ARG A 84 4.43 -11.03 -12.63
CA ARG A 84 4.89 -10.32 -11.41
C ARG A 84 6.28 -9.74 -11.67
N ILE A 85 6.48 -8.51 -11.20
CA ILE A 85 7.81 -7.90 -11.14
C ILE A 85 8.59 -8.59 -10.01
N GLU A 86 9.61 -9.36 -10.38
CA GLU A 86 10.50 -10.00 -9.42
C GLU A 86 11.34 -8.97 -8.67
N CYS A 87 11.77 -9.29 -7.45
CA CYS A 87 12.61 -8.42 -6.61
C CYS A 87 12.04 -7.01 -6.33
N TYR A 88 10.75 -6.77 -6.57
CA TYR A 88 10.07 -5.56 -6.15
C TYR A 88 9.74 -5.61 -4.66
N GLU A 89 10.20 -4.60 -3.92
CA GLU A 89 9.91 -4.41 -2.50
C GLU A 89 8.99 -3.19 -2.32
N SER A 90 7.77 -3.44 -1.80
CA SER A 90 6.86 -2.36 -1.46
C SER A 90 7.30 -1.63 -0.20
N LEU A 91 7.14 -0.31 -0.19
CA LEU A 91 7.41 0.52 0.98
C LEU A 91 6.11 0.79 1.74
N ASN A 92 6.14 0.63 3.06
CA ASN A 92 5.04 1.06 3.92
C ASN A 92 5.12 2.59 4.11
N GLN A 93 4.02 3.33 3.92
CA GLN A 93 4.01 4.79 4.12
C GLN A 93 4.08 5.19 5.59
N ASN A 94 3.53 4.34 6.48
CA ASN A 94 3.37 4.65 7.90
C ASN A 94 4.61 4.28 8.72
N PRO A 95 4.83 4.98 9.86
CA PRO A 95 4.05 6.10 10.40
C PRO A 95 4.38 7.48 9.82
N GLU A 96 5.42 7.60 8.99
CA GLU A 96 6.03 8.89 8.66
C GLU A 96 5.23 9.72 7.66
N LEU A 97 4.49 9.06 6.77
CA LEU A 97 3.70 9.67 5.71
C LEU A 97 2.25 9.13 5.70
N PRO A 98 1.44 9.45 6.72
CA PRO A 98 0.08 8.92 6.89
C PRO A 98 -0.84 9.14 5.69
N THR A 99 -0.60 10.15 4.87
CA THR A 99 -1.34 10.40 3.62
C THR A 99 -0.43 10.38 2.39
N GLY A 100 0.73 9.72 2.45
CA GLY A 100 1.74 9.76 1.38
C GLY A 100 1.76 8.56 0.46
N CYS A 101 0.60 7.98 0.12
CA CYS A 101 0.54 6.75 -0.69
C CYS A 101 1.19 6.95 -2.07
N GLU A 102 1.00 8.10 -2.71
CA GLU A 102 1.51 8.38 -4.06
C GLU A 102 3.04 8.51 -4.06
N ILE A 103 3.60 9.32 -3.15
CA ILE A 103 5.05 9.53 -3.08
C ILE A 103 5.80 8.31 -2.55
N THR A 104 5.17 7.52 -1.66
CA THR A 104 5.72 6.25 -1.19
C THR A 104 5.75 5.22 -2.33
N SER A 105 4.69 5.16 -3.14
CA SER A 105 4.64 4.28 -4.31
C SER A 105 5.70 4.66 -5.35
N LEU A 106 5.87 5.96 -5.63
CA LEU A 106 6.96 6.42 -6.48
C LEU A 106 8.32 5.98 -5.93
N THR A 107 8.54 6.16 -4.63
CA THR A 107 9.81 5.78 -3.98
C THR A 107 10.10 4.29 -4.13
N SER A 108 9.09 3.43 -3.99
CA SER A 108 9.24 1.98 -4.17
C SER A 108 9.65 1.63 -5.61
N VAL A 109 9.08 2.29 -6.62
CA VAL A 109 9.49 2.15 -8.02
C VAL A 109 10.91 2.67 -8.26
N LEU A 110 11.27 3.83 -7.71
CA LEU A 110 12.63 4.36 -7.81
C LEU A 110 13.66 3.42 -7.21
N ASN A 111 13.35 2.80 -6.06
CA ASN A 111 14.23 1.86 -5.39
C ASN A 111 14.34 0.54 -6.14
N TYR A 112 13.27 0.09 -6.81
CA TYR A 112 13.35 -1.03 -7.75
C TYR A 112 14.35 -0.77 -8.88
N TYR A 113 14.46 0.48 -9.36
CA TYR A 113 15.48 0.89 -10.34
C TYR A 113 16.84 1.24 -9.72
N GLY A 114 17.07 0.96 -8.44
CA GLY A 114 18.38 1.12 -7.78
C GLY A 114 18.68 2.52 -7.24
N CYS A 115 17.68 3.40 -7.09
CA CYS A 115 17.91 4.76 -6.59
C CYS A 115 18.24 4.81 -5.09
N ASN A 116 17.81 3.81 -4.31
CA ASN A 116 18.02 3.71 -2.86
C ASN A 116 17.76 5.02 -2.09
N VAL A 117 16.58 5.62 -2.30
CA VAL A 117 16.14 6.86 -1.67
C VAL A 117 15.01 6.59 -0.66
N ASP A 118 15.01 7.35 0.43
CA ASP A 118 13.96 7.28 1.44
C ASP A 118 12.67 7.98 0.99
N LYS A 119 11.53 7.39 1.36
CA LYS A 119 10.20 7.95 1.06
C LYS A 119 10.01 9.35 1.66
N THR A 120 10.59 9.59 2.82
CA THR A 120 10.55 10.88 3.51
C THR A 120 11.34 11.94 2.76
N THR A 121 12.51 11.58 2.22
CA THR A 121 13.32 12.46 1.38
C THR A 121 12.57 12.82 0.09
N MET A 122 11.98 11.82 -0.59
CA MET A 122 11.12 12.06 -1.76
C MET A 122 9.95 13.00 -1.46
N SER A 123 9.31 12.84 -0.30
CA SER A 123 8.24 13.73 0.14
C SER A 123 8.73 15.13 0.46
N ASP A 124 9.79 15.27 1.24
CA ASP A 124 10.23 16.54 1.80
C ASP A 124 10.91 17.43 0.77
N GLU A 125 11.75 16.85 -0.08
CA GLU A 125 12.63 17.61 -0.98
C GLU A 125 12.08 17.68 -2.41
N TYR A 126 11.39 16.63 -2.87
CA TYR A 126 11.06 16.48 -4.30
C TYR A 126 9.60 16.75 -4.63
N LEU A 127 8.67 16.43 -3.72
CA LEU A 127 7.24 16.63 -3.92
C LEU A 127 6.82 18.09 -3.68
N LYS A 128 6.21 18.72 -4.68
CA LYS A 128 5.53 20.01 -4.53
C LYS A 128 4.23 19.80 -3.75
N LYS A 129 4.09 20.52 -2.64
CA LYS A 129 2.97 20.44 -1.67
C LYS A 129 2.33 21.81 -1.49
N GLY A 130 1.06 21.87 -1.11
CA GLY A 130 0.39 23.11 -0.76
C GLY A 130 -1.11 23.09 -1.01
N ASN A 131 -1.67 24.27 -1.27
CA ASN A 131 -3.06 24.46 -1.63
C ASN A 131 -3.15 24.85 -3.10
N GLY A 132 -4.03 24.20 -3.86
CA GLY A 132 -4.18 24.43 -5.30
C GLY A 132 -4.92 23.29 -5.99
N SER A 133 -4.51 22.98 -7.22
CA SER A 133 -5.06 21.88 -8.01
C SER A 133 -4.32 20.57 -7.76
N PHE A 134 -5.05 19.46 -7.69
CA PHE A 134 -4.49 18.10 -7.62
C PHE A 134 -3.57 17.74 -8.80
N TYR A 135 -3.70 18.45 -9.93
CA TYR A 135 -2.85 18.26 -11.11
C TYR A 135 -1.51 19.01 -11.02
N GLU A 136 -1.37 19.95 -10.08
CA GLU A 136 -0.18 20.81 -9.97
C GLU A 136 0.65 20.52 -8.73
N MET A 137 0.03 20.04 -7.65
CA MET A 137 0.69 19.76 -6.39
C MET A 137 -0.06 18.73 -5.55
N PHE A 138 0.62 18.19 -4.55
CA PHE A 138 0.02 17.44 -3.46
C PHE A 138 -0.76 18.40 -2.55
N LEU A 139 -2.06 18.15 -2.38
CA LEU A 139 -2.92 18.98 -1.54
C LEU A 139 -2.76 18.64 -0.05
N GLY A 140 -2.19 19.59 0.69
CA GLY A 140 -1.76 19.41 2.07
C GLY A 140 -0.30 18.95 2.17
N ASN A 141 0.01 18.15 3.19
CA ASN A 141 1.33 17.58 3.45
C ASN A 141 1.20 16.07 3.73
N PRO A 142 1.95 15.18 3.06
CA PRO A 142 1.93 13.74 3.31
C PRO A 142 2.18 13.30 4.75
N ARG A 143 2.84 14.17 5.55
CA ARG A 143 3.12 13.95 6.98
C ARG A 143 1.90 14.15 7.88
N ASP A 144 0.86 14.82 7.40
CA ASP A 144 -0.34 15.12 8.19
C ASP A 144 -1.39 14.02 8.02
N ASN A 145 -2.09 13.68 9.09
CA ASN A 145 -3.14 12.63 9.05
C ASN A 145 -4.41 13.03 8.28
N THR A 146 -4.52 14.29 7.84
CA THR A 146 -5.75 14.87 7.28
C THR A 146 -5.54 15.60 5.97
N SER A 147 -4.47 15.28 5.24
CA SER A 147 -4.26 15.79 3.88
C SER A 147 -4.99 14.94 2.83
N TYR A 148 -5.01 15.42 1.59
CA TYR A 148 -5.72 14.73 0.50
C TYR A 148 -4.79 13.84 -0.33
N GLY A 149 -4.04 14.41 -1.27
CA GLY A 149 -3.33 13.65 -2.29
C GLY A 149 -2.96 14.49 -3.52
N CYS A 150 -2.54 13.82 -4.59
CA CYS A 150 -2.38 14.41 -5.93
C CYS A 150 -2.70 13.42 -7.06
N MET A 151 -2.92 13.95 -8.26
CA MET A 151 -2.92 13.15 -9.49
C MET A 151 -1.48 12.78 -9.89
N SER A 152 -1.31 12.18 -11.08
CA SER A 152 -0.02 11.67 -11.56
C SER A 152 1.02 12.76 -11.85
N GLN A 153 0.61 13.93 -12.35
CA GLN A 153 1.56 14.95 -12.81
C GLN A 153 2.50 15.47 -11.69
N PRO A 154 2.04 15.77 -10.46
CA PRO A 154 2.95 16.14 -9.36
C PRO A 154 3.96 15.04 -9.01
N ILE A 155 3.61 13.77 -9.17
CA ILE A 155 4.51 12.62 -8.94
C ILE A 155 5.55 12.51 -10.05
N VAL A 156 5.15 12.68 -11.31
CA VAL A 156 6.09 12.76 -12.46
C VAL A 156 7.07 13.92 -12.26
N ASN A 157 6.58 15.07 -11.82
CA ASN A 157 7.42 16.23 -11.52
C ASN A 157 8.42 15.95 -10.38
N ALA A 158 7.99 15.25 -9.31
CA ALA A 158 8.86 14.85 -8.22
C ALA A 158 9.98 13.89 -8.68
N ALA A 159 9.64 12.88 -9.48
CA ALA A 159 10.61 11.94 -10.06
C ALA A 159 11.63 12.67 -10.95
N ASN A 160 11.16 13.53 -11.86
CA ASN A 160 12.05 14.28 -12.75
C ASN A 160 12.93 15.29 -11.99
N LYS A 161 12.42 15.88 -10.91
CA LYS A 161 13.24 16.71 -10.02
C LYS A 161 14.34 15.89 -9.36
N TYR A 162 14.03 14.68 -8.88
CA TYR A 162 15.01 13.75 -8.32
C TYR A 162 16.11 13.39 -9.34
N PHE A 163 15.71 13.00 -10.55
CA PHE A 163 16.67 12.68 -11.61
C PHE A 163 17.59 13.86 -11.93
N LYS A 164 17.02 15.06 -12.07
CA LYS A 164 17.80 16.27 -12.35
C LYS A 164 18.80 16.60 -11.25
N VAL A 165 18.39 16.56 -9.97
CA VAL A 165 19.27 16.86 -8.84
C VAL A 165 20.41 15.85 -8.71
N ASN A 166 20.16 14.58 -9.05
CA ASN A 166 21.13 13.50 -8.96
C ASN A 166 21.87 13.23 -10.28
N ASN A 167 21.78 14.13 -11.26
CA ASN A 167 22.44 14.02 -12.58
C ASN A 167 22.12 12.70 -13.34
N MET A 168 20.91 12.19 -13.18
CA MET A 168 20.45 10.99 -13.87
C MET A 168 19.88 11.35 -15.25
N SER A 169 20.09 10.47 -16.23
CA SER A 169 19.55 10.63 -17.60
C SER A 169 18.10 10.17 -17.77
N ALA A 170 17.49 9.62 -16.71
CA ALA A 170 16.14 9.09 -16.71
C ALA A 170 15.07 10.20 -16.85
N VAL A 171 13.92 9.86 -17.42
CA VAL A 171 12.77 10.76 -17.58
C VAL A 171 11.48 10.02 -17.24
N ALA A 172 10.72 10.54 -16.29
CA ALA A 172 9.36 10.11 -15.99
C ALA A 172 8.36 10.84 -16.90
N LYS A 173 7.32 10.13 -17.35
CA LYS A 173 6.24 10.65 -18.20
C LYS A 173 4.89 10.24 -17.64
N ASN A 174 3.88 11.09 -17.87
CA ASN A 174 2.48 10.81 -17.59
C ASN A 174 1.79 10.34 -18.86
#